data_AF-A0A9D7TK49-F1
#
_entry.id   AF-A0A9D7TK49-F1
#
_cell.length_a   1.000
_cell.length_b   1.000
_cell.length_c   1.000
_cell.angle_alpha   90.00
_cell.angle_beta   90.00
_cell.angle_gamma   90.00
#
_symmetry.space_group_name_H-M   'P 1'
#
loop_
_entity.id
_entity.type
_entity.pdbx_description
1 polymer ?
#
loop_
_entity_poly.entity_id
_entity_poly.type
_entity_poly.pdbx_seq_one_letter_code
_entity_poly.pdbx_strand_id
1 'polypeptide(L)'
;MSQKNYHYPLWIFSLLFVMVMSCHDPILVGNDLLEDQKINVILADTFDLSSKTIPGERVVTHRPTVDSHTYLLGELNDPRFGKSTAEIFLKFQMSSVKATYYEETGLQFDSLVLTMQYDSSGTYGNATGSQKVQVFQLNNVYNETDTFYSDTNLPFVSKSIGEVTQLVVPLDSVDITDHVTRTDVRLAPHMRIRLSDAFGRSLISNEDAAKR
;
A
#
# COMPACT_ATOMS: atom_id res chain seq x y z
N MET A 1 8.04 120.49 -5.08
CA MET A 1 7.08 119.57 -4.45
C MET A 1 6.77 118.46 -5.44
N SER A 2 7.36 117.28 -5.27
CA SER A 2 6.90 116.03 -5.90
C SER A 2 7.60 114.87 -5.21
N GLN A 3 6.92 114.25 -4.24
CA GLN A 3 7.37 112.99 -3.66
C GLN A 3 6.99 111.87 -4.64
N LYS A 4 7.99 111.16 -5.17
CA LYS A 4 7.75 109.93 -5.93
C LYS A 4 7.55 108.80 -4.93
N ASN A 5 6.31 108.33 -4.84
CA ASN A 5 5.87 107.20 -4.02
C ASN A 5 6.55 105.90 -4.47
N TYR A 6 7.52 105.42 -3.68
CA TYR A 6 8.15 104.11 -3.82
C TYR A 6 7.47 103.09 -2.88
N HIS A 7 6.17 102.83 -3.06
CA HIS A 7 5.43 101.86 -2.23
C HIS A 7 5.34 100.44 -2.84
N TYR A 8 5.75 100.27 -4.11
CA TYR A 8 5.66 98.98 -4.81
C TYR A 8 6.79 97.95 -4.56
N PRO A 9 8.06 98.31 -4.22
CA PRO A 9 9.09 97.28 -4.02
C PRO A 9 9.05 96.62 -2.62
N LEU A 10 8.41 97.26 -1.63
CA LEU A 10 8.31 96.75 -0.25
C LEU A 10 7.33 95.58 -0.12
N TRP A 11 6.25 95.58 -0.91
CA TRP A 11 5.24 94.52 -0.89
C TRP A 11 5.74 93.21 -1.53
N ILE A 12 6.54 93.32 -2.59
CA ILE A 12 7.15 92.15 -3.26
C ILE A 12 8.19 91.49 -2.34
N PHE A 13 8.97 92.29 -1.60
CA PHE A 13 9.95 91.77 -0.65
C PHE A 13 9.29 91.11 0.57
N SER A 14 8.17 91.65 1.04
CA SER A 14 7.35 91.05 2.11
C SER A 14 6.71 89.72 1.69
N LEU A 15 6.21 89.63 0.45
CA LEU A 15 5.63 88.39 -0.10
C LEU A 15 6.69 87.30 -0.29
N LEU A 16 7.91 87.68 -0.70
CA LEU A 16 9.03 86.76 -0.87
C LEU A 16 9.52 86.20 0.48
N PHE A 17 9.43 86.98 1.57
CA PHE A 17 9.83 86.56 2.90
C PHE A 17 8.89 85.50 3.51
N VAL A 18 7.59 85.55 3.19
CA VAL A 18 6.60 84.57 3.67
C VAL A 18 6.82 83.18 3.07
N MET A 19 7.35 83.09 1.84
CA MET A 19 7.63 81.82 1.15
C MET A 19 8.81 81.04 1.77
N VAL A 20 9.72 81.69 2.51
CA VAL A 20 10.92 81.04 3.07
C VAL A 20 10.65 80.42 4.46
N MET A 21 9.47 80.64 5.05
CA MET A 21 9.10 80.14 6.38
C MET A 21 8.31 78.81 6.34
N SER A 22 8.16 78.18 5.17
CA SER A 22 7.44 76.89 5.02
C SER A 22 8.39 75.69 5.02
N CYS A 23 9.42 75.69 5.85
CA CYS A 23 10.17 74.48 6.17
C CYS A 23 9.46 73.82 7.36
N HIS A 24 8.77 72.69 7.12
CA HIS A 24 8.16 71.90 8.17
C HIS A 24 9.13 70.77 8.55
N ASP A 25 9.51 70.68 9.82
CA ASP A 25 10.27 69.53 10.31
C ASP A 25 9.40 68.27 10.20
N PRO A 26 9.92 67.15 9.67
CA PRO A 26 9.17 65.91 9.62
C PRO A 26 8.88 65.45 11.05
N ILE A 27 7.59 65.27 11.37
CA ILE A 27 7.16 64.77 12.67
C ILE A 27 7.46 63.27 12.70
N LEU A 28 8.65 62.90 13.18
CA LEU A 28 9.02 61.50 13.46
C LEU A 28 8.45 61.07 14.81
N VAL A 29 7.17 60.68 14.81
CA VAL A 29 6.56 60.06 15.99
C VAL A 29 7.03 58.61 16.11
N GLY A 30 7.75 58.28 17.18
CA GLY A 30 8.08 56.90 17.55
C GLY A 30 9.51 56.42 17.26
N ASN A 31 10.41 57.27 16.74
CA ASN A 31 11.82 56.89 16.56
C ASN A 31 12.55 56.72 17.92
N ASP A 32 12.29 57.63 18.86
CA ASP A 32 12.93 57.70 20.18
C ASP A 32 12.55 56.53 21.14
N LEU A 33 11.46 55.82 20.86
CA LEU A 33 11.05 54.64 21.64
C LEU A 33 11.84 53.37 21.24
N LEU A 34 12.55 53.40 20.13
CA LEU A 34 13.22 52.24 19.54
C LEU A 34 14.73 52.46 19.33
N GLU A 35 15.28 53.62 19.72
CA GLU A 35 16.70 53.94 19.49
C GLU A 35 17.65 52.95 20.17
N ASP A 36 17.27 52.41 21.34
CA ASP A 36 18.04 51.39 22.07
C ASP A 36 17.47 49.97 21.94
N GLN A 37 16.25 49.83 21.41
CA GLN A 37 15.65 48.54 21.09
C GLN A 37 15.56 48.40 19.57
N LYS A 38 16.73 48.40 18.92
CA LYS A 38 16.85 47.86 17.56
C LYS A 38 16.14 46.50 17.58
N ILE A 39 15.03 46.40 16.86
CA ILE A 39 14.32 45.13 16.69
C ILE A 39 15.39 44.16 16.18
N ASN A 40 15.78 43.20 17.02
CA ASN A 40 16.73 42.18 16.64
C ASN A 40 15.97 41.18 15.76
N VAL A 41 15.82 41.54 14.48
CA VAL A 41 15.21 40.67 13.48
C VAL A 41 16.24 39.60 13.17
N ILE A 42 16.14 38.48 13.86
CA ILE A 42 16.88 37.28 13.51
C ILE A 42 16.19 36.68 12.28
N LEU A 43 16.73 36.95 11.10
CA LEU A 43 16.36 36.27 9.86
C LEU A 43 17.01 34.88 9.88
N ALA A 44 16.21 33.87 10.20
CA ALA A 44 16.63 32.47 10.16
C ALA A 44 16.22 31.85 8.81
N ASP A 45 17.08 32.00 7.80
CA ASP A 45 16.85 31.46 6.44
C ASP A 45 17.38 30.02 6.28
N THR A 46 18.05 29.48 7.30
CA THR A 46 18.63 28.14 7.28
C THR A 46 18.30 27.43 8.58
N PHE A 47 17.60 26.32 8.47
CA PHE A 47 17.32 25.41 9.58
C PHE A 47 17.78 24.01 9.20
N ASP A 48 18.34 23.30 10.17
CA ASP A 48 18.75 21.92 9.98
C ASP A 48 17.52 21.00 10.08
N LEU A 49 17.11 20.42 8.95
CA LEU A 49 16.05 19.42 8.91
C LEU A 49 16.65 18.04 9.13
N SER A 50 16.52 17.51 10.35
CA SER A 50 16.84 16.13 10.66
C SER A 50 15.60 15.26 10.46
N SER A 51 15.54 14.52 9.36
CA SER A 51 14.51 13.49 9.14
C SER A 51 15.05 12.10 9.50
N LYS A 52 14.17 11.25 10.05
CA LYS A 52 14.47 9.85 10.33
C LYS A 52 13.31 9.00 9.83
N THR A 53 13.61 7.95 9.08
CA THR A 53 12.63 6.93 8.74
C THR A 53 12.34 6.10 9.98
N ILE A 54 11.08 6.07 10.40
CA ILE A 54 10.59 5.13 11.40
C ILE A 54 10.04 3.89 10.69
N PRO A 55 10.17 2.69 11.27
CA PRO A 55 9.49 1.51 10.75
C PRO A 55 7.99 1.78 10.62
N GLY A 56 7.40 1.38 9.48
CA GLY A 56 5.96 1.46 9.28
C GLY A 56 5.23 0.59 10.29
N GLU A 57 4.01 1.01 10.65
CA GLU A 57 3.13 0.17 11.46
C GLU A 57 2.68 -1.06 10.67
N ARG A 58 2.41 -2.16 11.38
CA ARG A 58 1.79 -3.33 10.77
C ARG A 58 0.44 -2.97 10.18
N VAL A 59 0.16 -3.46 8.97
CA VAL A 59 -1.12 -3.22 8.28
C VAL A 59 -1.98 -4.47 8.37
N VAL A 60 -3.30 -4.30 8.45
CA VAL A 60 -4.24 -5.43 8.41
C VAL A 60 -4.25 -6.02 7.00
N THR A 61 -3.97 -7.31 6.88
CA THR A 61 -3.94 -8.06 5.61
C THR A 61 -5.15 -8.97 5.43
N HIS A 62 -5.80 -9.38 6.52
CA HIS A 62 -7.06 -10.11 6.49
C HIS A 62 -7.92 -9.72 7.69
N ARG A 63 -9.23 -9.54 7.45
CA ARG A 63 -10.21 -9.27 8.50
C ARG A 63 -11.49 -10.06 8.19
N PRO A 64 -12.00 -10.88 9.12
CA PRO A 64 -13.16 -11.73 8.86
C PRO A 64 -14.45 -10.95 8.52
N THR A 65 -14.56 -9.71 9.02
CA THR A 65 -15.72 -8.84 8.75
C THR A 65 -15.68 -8.17 7.37
N VAL A 66 -14.58 -8.32 6.63
CA VAL A 66 -14.41 -7.77 5.29
C VAL A 66 -14.19 -8.93 4.34
N ASP A 67 -15.12 -9.09 3.39
CA ASP A 67 -15.03 -10.12 2.37
C ASP A 67 -13.98 -9.75 1.31
N SER A 68 -12.71 -9.96 1.67
CA SER A 68 -11.59 -9.76 0.74
C SER A 68 -11.51 -10.99 -0.16
N HIS A 69 -12.01 -10.84 -1.38
CA HIS A 69 -11.97 -11.86 -2.42
C HIS A 69 -10.59 -11.99 -3.10
N THR A 70 -9.71 -11.01 -2.87
CA THR A 70 -8.39 -10.93 -3.49
C THR A 70 -7.30 -10.85 -2.42
N TYR A 71 -6.22 -11.60 -2.63
CA TYR A 71 -5.00 -11.60 -1.82
C TYR A 71 -3.76 -11.51 -2.72
N LEU A 72 -2.69 -10.95 -2.19
CA LEU A 72 -1.42 -10.81 -2.90
C LEU A 72 -0.53 -12.04 -2.68
N LEU A 73 0.20 -12.44 -3.71
CA LEU A 73 1.20 -13.50 -3.68
C LEU A 73 2.43 -13.07 -4.47
N GLY A 74 3.62 -13.27 -3.90
CA GLY A 74 4.88 -13.11 -4.62
C GLY A 74 5.91 -12.26 -3.89
N GLU A 75 7.04 -12.05 -4.56
CA GLU A 75 8.13 -11.21 -4.08
C GLU A 75 8.39 -10.10 -5.10
N LEU A 76 8.59 -8.88 -4.59
CA LEU A 76 8.94 -7.71 -5.36
C LEU A 76 10.21 -7.11 -4.78
N ASN A 77 11.23 -6.89 -5.62
CA ASN A 77 12.42 -6.13 -5.26
C ASN A 77 12.42 -4.82 -6.05
N ASP A 78 11.87 -3.77 -5.47
CA ASP A 78 11.78 -2.45 -6.10
C ASP A 78 13.01 -1.60 -5.77
N PRO A 79 13.67 -0.96 -6.76
CA PRO A 79 14.86 -0.14 -6.52
C PRO A 79 14.65 1.06 -5.58
N ARG A 80 13.40 1.53 -5.42
CA ARG A 80 13.04 2.68 -4.59
C ARG A 80 12.40 2.26 -3.25
N PHE A 81 11.49 1.29 -3.29
CA PHE A 81 10.74 0.86 -2.11
C PHE A 81 11.36 -0.35 -1.38
N GLY A 82 12.36 -0.99 -1.98
CA GLY A 82 13.04 -2.15 -1.41
C GLY A 82 12.29 -3.46 -1.67
N LYS A 83 12.60 -4.47 -0.86
CA LYS A 83 12.02 -5.81 -0.96
C LYS A 83 10.69 -5.90 -0.20
N SER A 84 9.66 -6.40 -0.87
CA SER A 84 8.36 -6.74 -0.32
C SER A 84 8.00 -8.18 -0.67
N THR A 85 7.44 -8.90 0.29
CA THR A 85 7.04 -10.31 0.15
C THR A 85 5.60 -10.47 0.60
N ALA A 86 4.80 -11.19 -0.19
CA ALA A 86 3.43 -11.53 0.12
C ALA A 86 3.24 -13.05 0.04
N GLU A 87 2.70 -13.61 1.11
CA GLU A 87 2.40 -15.03 1.27
C GLU A 87 0.92 -15.20 1.59
N ILE A 88 0.33 -16.31 1.16
CA ILE A 88 -1.09 -16.60 1.39
C ILE A 88 -1.20 -17.83 2.29
N PHE A 89 -1.95 -17.68 3.38
CA PHE A 89 -2.37 -18.79 4.23
C PHE A 89 -3.77 -19.23 3.84
N LEU A 90 -3.92 -20.52 3.56
CA LEU A 90 -5.18 -21.10 3.08
C LEU A 90 -5.66 -22.15 4.07
N LYS A 91 -6.96 -22.11 4.37
CA LYS A 91 -7.68 -23.15 5.08
C LYS A 91 -8.84 -23.60 4.21
N PHE A 92 -8.94 -24.91 3.99
CA PHE A 92 -9.99 -25.50 3.17
C PHE A 92 -11.02 -26.16 4.07
N GLN A 93 -12.28 -25.87 3.82
CA GLN A 93 -13.40 -26.52 4.48
C GLN A 93 -14.40 -27.00 3.42
N MET A 94 -14.95 -28.20 3.60
CA MET A 94 -16.03 -28.70 2.74
C MET A 94 -17.32 -27.94 3.06
N SER A 95 -17.99 -27.43 2.03
CA SER A 95 -19.11 -26.49 2.18
C SER A 95 -20.42 -27.12 2.66
N SER A 96 -20.68 -28.40 2.39
CA SER A 96 -21.96 -29.02 2.79
C SER A 96 -21.98 -30.55 2.83
N VAL A 97 -21.18 -31.24 2.01
CA VAL A 97 -21.17 -32.71 1.95
C VAL A 97 -19.85 -33.22 2.50
N LYS A 98 -19.91 -33.87 3.66
CA LYS A 98 -18.82 -34.74 4.11
C LYS A 98 -18.77 -35.91 3.16
N ALA A 99 -17.69 -36.01 2.41
CA ALA A 99 -17.54 -37.13 1.51
C ALA A 99 -17.30 -38.42 2.32
N THR A 100 -18.16 -39.40 2.12
CA THR A 100 -18.11 -40.71 2.81
C THR A 100 -17.09 -41.65 2.17
N TYR A 101 -15.91 -41.13 1.82
CA TYR A 101 -14.85 -41.88 1.12
C TYR A 101 -14.42 -43.16 1.88
N TYR A 102 -14.60 -43.19 3.20
CA TYR A 102 -14.23 -44.32 4.05
C TYR A 102 -15.19 -45.52 3.95
N GLU A 103 -16.41 -45.35 3.42
CA GLU A 103 -17.38 -46.44 3.22
C GLU A 103 -17.24 -47.09 1.83
N GLU A 104 -16.53 -46.44 0.91
CA GLU A 104 -16.38 -46.88 -0.48
C GLU A 104 -15.30 -47.94 -0.64
N THR A 105 -15.70 -49.13 -1.08
CA THR A 105 -14.76 -50.20 -1.43
C THR A 105 -14.19 -49.98 -2.83
N GLY A 106 -12.86 -49.90 -2.96
CA GLY A 106 -12.18 -49.73 -4.25
C GLY A 106 -11.87 -48.28 -4.64
N LEU A 107 -11.96 -47.34 -3.69
CA LEU A 107 -11.51 -45.96 -3.88
C LEU A 107 -10.04 -45.89 -4.30
N GLN A 108 -9.77 -45.19 -5.40
CA GLN A 108 -8.41 -44.95 -5.89
C GLN A 108 -8.12 -43.45 -5.92
N PHE A 109 -7.03 -43.07 -5.26
CA PHE A 109 -6.49 -41.72 -5.39
C PHE A 109 -5.81 -41.58 -6.76
N ASP A 110 -6.22 -40.59 -7.54
CA ASP A 110 -5.59 -40.19 -8.81
C ASP A 110 -4.67 -38.98 -8.60
N SER A 111 -5.24 -37.81 -8.27
CA SER A 111 -4.47 -36.59 -8.05
C SER A 111 -5.19 -35.59 -7.13
N LEU A 112 -4.41 -34.67 -6.56
CA LEU A 112 -4.91 -33.49 -5.84
C LEU A 112 -4.30 -32.24 -6.45
N VAL A 113 -5.13 -31.28 -6.84
CA VAL A 113 -4.70 -30.05 -7.52
C VAL A 113 -5.30 -28.85 -6.80
N LEU A 114 -4.43 -27.95 -6.32
CA LEU A 114 -4.83 -26.64 -5.82
C LEU A 114 -5.06 -25.70 -7.00
N THR A 115 -6.24 -25.11 -7.06
CA THR A 115 -6.61 -24.12 -8.09
C THR A 115 -6.88 -22.77 -7.45
N MET A 116 -6.20 -21.72 -7.90
CA MET A 116 -6.39 -20.35 -7.42
C MET A 116 -6.69 -19.43 -8.60
N GLN A 117 -7.85 -18.80 -8.62
CA GLN A 117 -8.24 -17.87 -9.67
C GLN A 117 -7.42 -16.57 -9.56
N TYR A 118 -7.00 -16.03 -10.71
CA TYR A 118 -6.37 -14.72 -10.74
C TYR A 118 -7.41 -13.61 -10.65
N ASP A 119 -7.05 -12.54 -9.95
CA ASP A 119 -7.77 -11.28 -10.08
C ASP A 119 -7.34 -10.59 -11.38
N SER A 120 -8.29 -10.41 -12.30
CA SER A 120 -8.07 -9.76 -13.58
C SER A 120 -8.01 -8.22 -13.48
N SER A 121 -8.32 -7.65 -12.31
CA SER A 121 -8.32 -6.20 -12.10
C SER A 121 -6.92 -5.58 -12.08
N GLY A 122 -5.88 -6.35 -11.73
CA GLY A 122 -4.52 -5.86 -11.78
C GLY A 122 -3.47 -6.84 -11.29
N THR A 123 -2.28 -6.75 -11.91
CA THR A 123 -1.04 -7.36 -11.41
C THR A 123 0.04 -6.30 -11.32
N TYR A 124 1.04 -6.51 -10.46
CA TYR A 124 2.14 -5.59 -10.26
C TYR A 124 3.48 -6.29 -10.45
N GLY A 125 4.46 -5.60 -11.04
CA GLY A 125 5.80 -6.12 -11.30
C GLY A 125 6.01 -6.54 -12.76
N ASN A 126 6.97 -7.44 -12.99
CA ASN A 126 7.33 -7.87 -14.33
C ASN A 126 6.32 -8.89 -14.90
N ALA A 127 5.53 -8.46 -15.89
CA ALA A 127 4.51 -9.28 -16.54
C ALA A 127 5.07 -10.46 -17.38
N THR A 128 6.35 -10.44 -17.76
CA THR A 128 6.98 -11.52 -18.54
C THR A 128 7.80 -12.48 -17.68
N GLY A 129 7.91 -12.21 -16.38
CA GLY A 129 8.65 -13.05 -15.44
C GLY A 129 7.88 -14.31 -15.06
N SER A 130 8.54 -15.46 -15.12
CA SER A 130 7.99 -16.70 -14.53
C SER A 130 8.07 -16.62 -13.01
N GLN A 131 6.99 -16.97 -12.34
CA GLN A 131 6.91 -17.04 -10.89
C GLN A 131 7.02 -18.48 -10.43
N LYS A 132 7.88 -18.72 -9.45
CA LYS A 132 7.97 -19.99 -8.74
C LYS A 132 7.10 -19.92 -7.49
N VAL A 133 6.04 -20.72 -7.43
CA VAL A 133 5.13 -20.81 -6.29
C VAL A 133 5.31 -22.16 -5.63
N GLN A 134 5.49 -22.14 -4.31
CA GLN A 134 5.65 -23.33 -3.48
C GLN A 134 4.55 -23.35 -2.42
N VAL A 135 4.01 -24.54 -2.17
CA VAL A 135 2.95 -24.77 -1.20
C VAL A 135 3.53 -25.58 -0.04
N PHE A 136 3.30 -25.11 1.17
CA PHE A 136 3.76 -25.75 2.40
C PHE A 136 2.57 -26.03 3.32
N GLN A 137 2.67 -27.10 4.11
CA GLN A 137 1.67 -27.42 5.11
C GLN A 137 1.95 -26.62 6.39
N LEU A 138 0.93 -25.95 6.93
CA LEU A 138 1.02 -25.29 8.23
C LEU A 138 1.14 -26.31 9.37
N ASN A 139 1.94 -25.98 10.39
CA ASN A 139 2.10 -26.84 11.58
C ASN A 139 0.86 -26.82 12.47
N ASN A 140 0.21 -25.66 12.55
CA ASN A 140 -0.93 -25.41 13.42
C ASN A 140 -2.11 -24.89 12.62
N VAL A 141 -3.32 -25.26 13.04
CA VAL A 141 -4.56 -24.67 12.52
C VAL A 141 -4.71 -23.26 13.12
N TYR A 142 -5.08 -22.29 12.28
CA TYR A 142 -5.45 -20.94 12.71
C TYR A 142 -6.96 -20.77 12.74
N ASN A 143 -7.44 -19.80 13.51
CA ASN A 143 -8.86 -19.50 13.62
C ASN A 143 -9.29 -18.54 12.49
N GLU A 144 -10.42 -18.85 11.86
CA GLU A 144 -10.99 -18.06 10.76
C GLU A 144 -11.56 -16.73 11.24
N THR A 145 -11.80 -16.57 12.54
CA THR A 145 -12.27 -15.31 13.12
C THR A 145 -11.14 -14.36 13.50
N ASP A 146 -9.88 -14.73 13.23
CA ASP A 146 -8.73 -13.90 13.59
C ASP A 146 -8.45 -12.83 12.53
N THR A 147 -8.00 -11.66 12.97
CA THR A 147 -7.50 -10.60 12.09
C THR A 147 -6.00 -10.79 11.91
N PHE A 148 -5.54 -10.92 10.67
CA PHE A 148 -4.11 -11.05 10.35
C PHE A 148 -3.51 -9.72 9.89
N TYR A 149 -2.23 -9.56 10.22
CA TYR A 149 -1.44 -8.38 9.93
C TYR A 149 -0.21 -8.72 9.09
N SER A 150 0.42 -7.72 8.48
CA SER A 150 1.59 -7.87 7.60
C SER A 150 2.83 -8.49 8.25
N ASP A 151 2.90 -8.51 9.58
CA ASP A 151 3.96 -9.11 10.39
C ASP A 151 3.62 -10.53 10.90
N THR A 152 2.47 -11.07 10.50
CA THR A 152 2.05 -12.42 10.90
C THR A 152 2.94 -13.46 10.22
N ASN A 153 3.51 -14.35 11.03
CA ASN A 153 4.26 -15.50 10.56
C ASN A 153 3.69 -16.79 11.17
N LEU A 154 3.17 -17.69 10.32
CA LEU A 154 2.64 -18.98 10.76
C LEU A 154 3.68 -20.09 10.51
N PRO A 155 4.01 -20.90 11.52
CA PRO A 155 4.98 -21.97 11.35
C PRO A 155 4.46 -23.04 10.38
N PHE A 156 5.33 -23.50 9.48
CA PHE A 156 5.02 -24.49 8.46
C PHE A 156 6.09 -25.58 8.38
N VAL A 157 5.73 -26.71 7.77
CA VAL A 157 6.62 -27.83 7.50
C VAL A 157 7.53 -27.44 6.34
N SER A 158 8.85 -27.52 6.53
CA SER A 158 9.86 -27.10 5.55
C SER A 158 9.84 -27.88 4.23
N LYS A 159 9.21 -29.07 4.22
CA LYS A 159 9.00 -29.86 3.00
C LYS A 159 7.82 -29.30 2.20
N SER A 160 8.08 -28.84 0.99
CA SER A 160 7.02 -28.44 0.04
C SER A 160 6.12 -29.63 -0.29
N ILE A 161 4.81 -29.37 -0.30
CA ILE A 161 3.75 -30.30 -0.71
C ILE A 161 3.27 -30.04 -2.15
N GLY A 162 3.78 -29.01 -2.81
CA GLY A 162 3.43 -28.66 -4.19
C GLY A 162 4.29 -27.52 -4.71
N GLU A 163 4.64 -27.55 -5.99
CA GLU A 163 5.45 -26.51 -6.62
C GLU A 163 5.03 -26.34 -8.08
N VAL A 164 4.96 -25.09 -8.53
CA VAL A 164 4.81 -24.75 -9.95
C VAL A 164 5.74 -23.60 -10.29
N THR A 165 6.29 -23.63 -11.50
CA THR A 165 6.96 -22.46 -12.09
C THR A 165 6.24 -22.13 -13.38
N GLN A 166 5.57 -20.98 -13.43
CA GLN A 166 4.81 -20.58 -14.61
C GLN A 166 4.77 -19.07 -14.77
N LEU A 167 4.49 -18.64 -16.00
CA LEU A 167 4.15 -17.26 -16.31
C LEU A 167 2.74 -16.96 -15.78
N VAL A 168 2.57 -15.83 -15.09
CA VAL A 168 1.26 -15.38 -14.61
C VAL A 168 0.58 -14.57 -15.71
N VAL A 169 -0.49 -15.14 -16.29
CA VAL A 169 -1.27 -14.50 -17.35
C VAL A 169 -2.72 -14.31 -16.86
N PRO A 170 -3.03 -13.21 -16.15
CA PRO A 170 -4.30 -13.05 -15.41
C PRO A 170 -5.52 -12.80 -16.30
N LEU A 171 -5.34 -12.63 -17.61
CA LEU A 171 -6.40 -12.40 -18.59
C LEU A 171 -6.63 -13.59 -19.52
N ASP A 172 -5.72 -14.58 -19.51
CA ASP A 172 -5.84 -15.73 -20.40
C ASP A 172 -6.61 -16.85 -19.72
N SER A 173 -7.66 -17.29 -20.41
CA SER A 173 -8.61 -18.25 -19.86
C SER A 173 -8.11 -19.67 -20.09
N VAL A 174 -8.51 -20.59 -19.22
CA VAL A 174 -7.97 -21.96 -19.20
C VAL A 174 -9.04 -22.93 -19.68
N ASP A 175 -8.75 -23.69 -20.72
CA ASP A 175 -9.58 -24.82 -21.14
C ASP A 175 -9.24 -26.05 -20.30
N ILE A 176 -10.26 -26.65 -19.68
CA ILE A 176 -10.13 -27.94 -18.98
C ILE A 176 -11.17 -28.92 -19.51
N THR A 177 -10.82 -30.19 -19.57
CA THR A 177 -11.80 -31.25 -19.80
C THR A 177 -12.46 -31.59 -18.48
N ASP A 178 -13.77 -31.38 -18.39
CA ASP A 178 -14.57 -31.83 -17.25
C ASP A 178 -14.76 -33.35 -17.35
N HIS A 179 -14.25 -34.08 -16.35
CA HIS A 179 -14.31 -35.54 -16.33
C HIS A 179 -15.72 -36.09 -16.02
N VAL A 180 -16.63 -35.28 -15.46
CA VAL A 180 -18.01 -35.66 -15.20
C VAL A 180 -18.83 -35.57 -16.48
N THR A 181 -18.76 -34.44 -17.17
CA THR A 181 -19.53 -34.19 -18.40
C THR A 181 -18.82 -34.66 -19.67
N ARG A 182 -17.52 -34.97 -19.60
CA ARG A 182 -16.62 -35.33 -20.72
C ARG A 182 -16.57 -34.26 -21.82
N THR A 183 -16.75 -33.00 -21.46
CA THR A 183 -16.69 -31.87 -22.38
C THR A 183 -15.62 -30.89 -21.97
N ASP A 184 -15.05 -30.18 -22.94
CA ASP A 184 -14.13 -29.10 -22.66
C ASP A 184 -14.91 -27.87 -22.18
N VAL A 185 -14.50 -27.36 -21.03
CA VAL A 185 -15.08 -26.20 -20.37
C VAL A 185 -14.02 -25.12 -20.27
N ARG A 186 -14.38 -23.91 -20.72
CA ARG A 186 -13.54 -22.72 -20.56
C ARG A 186 -13.75 -22.13 -19.18
N LEU A 187 -12.69 -22.08 -18.39
CA LEU A 187 -12.67 -21.48 -17.06
C LEU A 187 -11.94 -20.15 -17.05
N ALA A 188 -12.23 -19.36 -16.01
CA ALA A 188 -11.51 -18.12 -15.74
C ALA A 188 -10.00 -18.38 -15.55
N PRO A 189 -9.15 -17.38 -15.81
CA PRO A 189 -7.71 -17.47 -15.59
C PRO A 189 -7.39 -17.93 -14.16
N HIS A 190 -6.65 -19.03 -14.02
CA HIS A 190 -6.30 -19.58 -12.71
C HIS A 190 -4.95 -20.29 -12.71
N MET A 191 -4.28 -20.26 -11.57
CA MET A 191 -3.10 -21.06 -11.28
C MET A 191 -3.51 -22.47 -10.86
N ARG A 192 -2.81 -23.49 -11.36
CA ARG A 192 -3.00 -24.89 -10.98
C ARG A 192 -1.70 -25.44 -10.43
N ILE A 193 -1.73 -25.93 -9.20
CA ILE A 193 -0.58 -26.53 -8.53
C ILE A 193 -0.94 -27.95 -8.16
N ARG A 194 -0.30 -28.94 -8.80
CA ARG A 194 -0.45 -30.34 -8.37
C ARG A 194 0.23 -30.52 -7.02
N LEU A 195 -0.54 -30.98 -6.04
CA LEU A 195 -0.02 -31.32 -4.72
C LEU A 195 0.50 -32.76 -4.72
N SER A 196 1.38 -33.06 -3.76
CA SER A 196 2.00 -34.38 -3.65
C SER A 196 0.95 -35.47 -3.39
N ASP A 197 1.10 -36.60 -4.08
CA ASP A 197 0.20 -37.73 -3.93
C ASP A 197 0.18 -38.27 -2.48
N ALA A 198 1.31 -38.16 -1.77
CA ALA A 198 1.39 -38.54 -0.36
C ALA A 198 0.47 -37.66 0.52
N PHE A 199 0.48 -36.35 0.31
CA PHE A 199 -0.42 -35.43 1.01
C PHE A 199 -1.89 -35.71 0.64
N GLY A 200 -2.20 -35.88 -0.64
CA GLY A 200 -3.57 -36.17 -1.09
C GLY A 200 -4.12 -37.49 -0.53
N ARG A 201 -3.30 -38.57 -0.54
CA ARG A 201 -3.66 -39.84 0.08
C ARG A 201 -3.90 -39.69 1.58
N SER A 202 -3.07 -38.91 2.28
CA SER A 202 -3.24 -38.66 3.71
C SER A 202 -4.56 -37.98 4.05
N LEU A 203 -5.06 -37.08 3.19
CA LEU A 203 -6.36 -36.43 3.36
C LEU A 203 -7.53 -37.40 3.16
N ILE A 204 -7.46 -38.25 2.13
CA ILE A 204 -8.52 -39.23 1.85
C ILE A 204 -8.58 -40.33 2.91
N SER A 205 -7.43 -40.76 3.44
CA SER A 205 -7.38 -41.78 4.49
C SER A 205 -7.69 -41.26 5.89
N ASN A 206 -7.79 -39.93 6.07
CA ASN A 206 -8.02 -39.34 7.38
C ASN A 206 -9.50 -39.44 7.76
N GLU A 207 -9.82 -40.40 8.63
CA GLU A 207 -11.19 -40.58 9.14
C GLU A 207 -11.69 -39.39 9.95
N ASP A 208 -10.81 -38.67 10.65
CA ASP A 208 -11.18 -37.48 11.44
C ASP A 208 -11.51 -36.29 10.53
N ALA A 209 -10.83 -36.16 9.39
CA ALA A 209 -11.19 -35.19 8.35
C ALA A 209 -12.59 -35.47 7.76
N ALA A 210 -13.04 -36.73 7.78
CA ALA A 210 -14.41 -37.11 7.44
C ALA A 210 -15.38 -37.01 8.64
N LYS A 211 -14.88 -37.13 9.88
CA LYS A 211 -15.65 -37.22 11.13
C LYS A 211 -15.41 -36.05 12.08
N ARG A 212 -16.14 -34.95 11.84
CA ARG A 212 -16.48 -33.88 12.81
C ARG A 212 -15.29 -33.09 13.35
#